data_AF-A0A7C1I8V7-F1
#
_entry.id   AF-A0A7C1I8V7-F1
#
_cell.length_a   1.000
_cell.length_b   1.000
_cell.length_c   1.000
_cell.angle_alpha   90.00
_cell.angle_beta   90.00
_cell.angle_gamma   90.00
#
_symmetry.space_group_name_H-M   'P 1'
#
loop_
_entity.id
_entity.type
_entity.pdbx_description
1 polymer ?
#
loop_
_entity_poly.entity_id
_entity_poly.type
_entity_poly.pdbx_seq_one_letter_code
_entity_poly.pdbx_strand_id
1 'polypeptide(L)'
;MKHRLFALLAVLSLAAVPLTVLAQDGPEMEEFTSEDGSLTLQYPADWVIEPIPPDLVLPGVMMGNTQETLDSMFGEGENLAEGQVGIAVLLLPLDILPFMEIELAEEFTVEELTQAMADTFAGSDDEEDMEAEATEEPADAEATEEATPSVGEIEVVEVNEDGLEVGYVEVTSEDSDGAIVTYEVAEGVIALVIVGAFPGEYTEEMREQTLAVAGSIQFTGTAEDLMNTFMGGVMGGDTGATLDGDALVSERCTVCHSRERIDNADKDEAGWTATVDRMISNGAELNEEEREAVIAYLVETH
;
A
#
# COMPACT_ATOMS: atom_id res chain seq x y z
N MET A 1 24.98 34.70 -56.57
CA MET A 1 25.51 34.71 -55.20
C MET A 1 24.63 33.82 -54.35
N LYS A 2 25.26 33.03 -53.47
CA LYS A 2 24.69 31.95 -52.66
C LYS A 2 23.49 32.45 -51.84
N HIS A 3 22.45 31.63 -51.67
CA HIS A 3 22.04 31.14 -50.34
C HIS A 3 21.15 29.90 -50.46
N ARG A 4 21.51 28.90 -49.65
CA ARG A 4 20.83 27.63 -49.40
C ARG A 4 19.61 27.88 -48.50
N LEU A 5 18.52 27.12 -48.64
CA LEU A 5 17.55 26.85 -47.56
C LEU A 5 16.85 25.53 -47.92
N PHE A 6 17.34 24.39 -47.45
CA PHE A 6 17.04 23.70 -46.19
C PHE A 6 15.60 23.24 -46.02
N ALA A 7 15.50 21.95 -45.69
CA ALA A 7 14.34 21.09 -45.70
C ALA A 7 13.28 21.47 -44.65
N LEU A 8 12.03 21.21 -45.04
CA LEU A 8 10.88 21.01 -44.17
C LEU A 8 11.17 19.90 -43.16
N LEU A 9 11.11 20.25 -41.87
CA LEU A 9 10.95 19.31 -40.77
C LEU A 9 10.09 19.99 -39.69
N ALA A 10 8.99 19.29 -39.35
CA ALA A 10 8.24 19.24 -38.09
C ALA A 10 8.14 20.51 -37.22
N VAL A 11 6.91 20.86 -36.81
CA VAL A 11 6.37 20.50 -35.48
C VAL A 11 4.85 20.68 -35.54
N LEU A 12 4.13 19.57 -35.40
CA LEU A 12 2.73 19.52 -35.05
C LEU A 12 2.65 19.96 -33.57
N SER A 13 2.28 21.21 -33.33
CA SER A 13 2.09 21.72 -31.97
C SER A 13 0.82 21.12 -31.40
N LEU A 14 0.97 20.03 -30.64
CA LEU A 14 -0.04 19.55 -29.71
C LEU A 14 -0.14 20.61 -28.60
N ALA A 15 -1.04 21.57 -28.78
CA ALA A 15 -1.44 22.45 -27.70
C ALA A 15 -2.31 21.60 -26.77
N ALA A 16 -1.71 21.05 -25.73
CA ALA A 16 -2.43 20.62 -24.54
C ALA A 16 -3.19 21.85 -24.04
N VAL A 17 -4.50 21.81 -24.19
CA VAL A 17 -5.40 22.81 -23.59
C VAL A 17 -5.40 22.49 -22.10
N PRO A 18 -5.04 23.43 -21.20
CA PRO A 18 -5.23 23.20 -19.79
C PRO A 18 -6.73 23.05 -19.56
N LEU A 19 -7.14 21.90 -19.03
CA LEU A 19 -8.47 21.71 -18.46
C LEU A 19 -8.61 22.73 -17.34
N THR A 20 -9.16 23.89 -17.67
CA THR A 20 -9.69 24.83 -16.68
C THR A 20 -10.82 24.12 -15.97
N VAL A 21 -10.49 23.48 -14.84
CA VAL A 21 -11.10 23.70 -13.52
C VAL A 21 -12.43 24.46 -13.67
N LEU A 22 -13.49 23.71 -13.88
CA LEU A 22 -14.80 24.14 -13.46
C LEU A 22 -14.71 24.22 -11.93
N ALA A 23 -15.10 25.35 -11.37
CA ALA A 23 -15.20 25.55 -9.93
C ALA A 23 -16.04 24.42 -9.30
N GLN A 24 -15.36 23.42 -8.75
CA GLN A 24 -15.92 22.53 -7.76
C GLN A 24 -15.58 23.18 -6.42
N ASP A 25 -16.57 23.40 -5.56
CA ASP A 25 -16.39 23.82 -4.15
C ASP A 25 -15.77 22.64 -3.34
N GLY A 26 -14.78 21.95 -3.90
CA GLY A 26 -14.08 20.84 -3.28
C GLY A 26 -12.68 21.26 -2.82
N PRO A 27 -12.04 20.48 -1.93
CA PRO A 27 -10.68 20.73 -1.51
C PRO A 27 -9.72 20.75 -2.71
N GLU A 28 -8.67 21.57 -2.63
CA GLU A 28 -7.58 21.51 -3.61
C GLU A 28 -6.93 20.13 -3.51
N MET A 29 -6.81 19.43 -4.63
CA MET A 29 -6.24 18.08 -4.66
C MET A 29 -4.79 18.12 -5.16
N GLU A 30 -3.93 17.31 -4.57
CA GLU A 30 -2.56 17.06 -5.01
C GLU A 30 -2.42 15.61 -5.51
N GLU A 31 -1.48 15.38 -6.43
CA GLU A 31 -1.16 14.05 -6.94
C GLU A 31 -0.06 13.43 -6.10
N PHE A 32 -0.27 12.18 -5.69
CA PHE A 32 0.74 11.33 -5.09
C PHE A 32 1.15 10.25 -6.08
N THR A 33 2.44 9.91 -6.07
CA THR A 33 2.99 8.75 -6.77
C THR A 33 3.90 7.99 -5.80
N SER A 34 3.71 6.68 -5.70
CA SER A 34 4.53 5.80 -4.86
C SER A 34 6.00 5.81 -5.29
N GLU A 35 6.90 5.41 -4.40
CA GLU A 35 8.35 5.42 -4.67
C GLU A 35 8.75 4.55 -5.88
N ASP A 36 8.07 3.42 -6.05
CA ASP A 36 8.23 2.51 -7.18
C ASP A 36 7.49 2.98 -8.46
N GLY A 37 6.69 4.05 -8.35
CA GLY A 37 5.88 4.60 -9.43
C GLY A 37 4.67 3.75 -9.83
N SER A 38 4.36 2.68 -9.10
CA SER A 38 3.29 1.74 -9.47
C SER A 38 1.89 2.22 -9.08
N LEU A 39 1.79 3.05 -8.05
CA LEU A 39 0.54 3.61 -7.53
C LEU A 39 0.54 5.13 -7.71
N THR A 40 -0.52 5.65 -8.33
CA THR A 40 -0.79 7.10 -8.41
C THR A 40 -2.22 7.38 -7.97
N LEU A 41 -2.44 8.43 -7.19
CA LEU A 41 -3.77 8.87 -6.77
C LEU A 41 -3.79 10.37 -6.47
N GLN A 42 -4.99 10.93 -6.34
CA GLN A 42 -5.21 12.29 -5.84
C GLN A 42 -5.69 12.28 -4.40
N TYR A 43 -5.22 13.23 -3.60
CA TYR A 43 -5.59 13.42 -2.20
C TYR A 43 -5.73 14.92 -1.87
N PRO A 44 -6.43 15.32 -0.80
CA PRO A 44 -6.50 16.73 -0.42
C PRO A 44 -5.11 17.31 -0.13
N ALA A 45 -4.77 18.43 -0.76
CA ALA A 45 -3.42 19.01 -0.75
C ALA A 45 -2.97 19.52 0.64
N ASP A 46 -3.90 19.73 1.57
CA ASP A 46 -3.62 20.11 2.94
C ASP A 46 -3.46 18.91 3.89
N TRP A 47 -3.68 17.69 3.40
CA TRP A 47 -3.53 16.46 4.18
C TRP A 47 -2.09 15.94 4.13
N VAL A 48 -1.74 15.14 5.12
CA VAL A 48 -0.49 14.38 5.14
C VAL A 48 -0.74 13.02 4.49
N ILE A 49 0.19 12.57 3.64
CA ILE A 49 0.15 11.24 3.02
C ILE A 49 1.44 10.47 3.30
N GLU A 50 1.31 9.22 3.73
CA GLU A 50 2.45 8.34 4.03
C GLU A 50 2.18 6.92 3.53
N PRO A 51 3.22 6.15 3.14
CA PRO A 51 3.06 4.72 2.87
C PRO A 51 2.65 3.98 4.14
N ILE A 52 1.93 2.86 3.96
CA ILE A 52 1.59 1.98 5.08
C ILE A 52 2.87 1.42 5.70
N PRO A 53 2.99 1.42 7.04
CA PRO A 53 4.13 0.82 7.73
C PRO A 53 4.34 -0.63 7.27
N PRO A 54 5.59 -1.06 7.06
CA PRO A 54 5.89 -2.40 6.54
C PRO A 54 5.38 -3.51 7.47
N ASP A 55 5.17 -3.21 8.76
CA ASP A 55 4.66 -4.14 9.76
C ASP A 55 3.21 -4.61 9.49
N LEU A 56 2.44 -3.87 8.68
CA LEU A 56 1.04 -4.20 8.38
C LEU A 56 0.86 -5.04 7.13
N VAL A 57 1.95 -5.39 6.44
CA VAL A 57 2.04 -6.35 5.33
C VAL A 57 1.21 -6.01 4.08
N LEU A 58 0.22 -5.13 4.18
CA LEU A 58 -0.65 -4.71 3.10
C LEU A 58 -0.07 -3.49 2.40
N PRO A 59 0.26 -3.59 1.10
CA PRO A 59 0.77 -2.45 0.34
C PRO A 59 -0.32 -1.40 0.16
N GLY A 60 0.05 -0.13 0.31
CA GLY A 60 -0.89 0.96 0.20
C GLY A 60 -0.35 2.27 0.74
N VAL A 61 -1.25 3.24 0.87
CA VAL A 61 -0.95 4.56 1.41
C VAL A 61 -2.08 5.04 2.30
N MET A 62 -1.75 5.99 3.16
CA MET A 62 -2.68 6.52 4.15
C MET A 62 -2.56 8.02 4.18
N MET A 63 -3.70 8.64 4.39
CA MET A 63 -3.86 10.06 4.36
C MET A 63 -4.59 10.50 5.61
N GLY A 64 -4.08 11.51 6.29
CA GLY A 64 -4.71 12.09 7.46
C GLY A 64 -4.80 13.59 7.32
N ASN A 65 -5.89 14.18 7.78
CA ASN A 65 -6.02 15.64 7.81
C ASN A 65 -4.95 16.31 8.69
N THR A 66 -4.30 15.55 9.58
CA THR A 66 -3.11 15.96 10.33
C THR A 66 -2.13 14.79 10.49
N GLN A 67 -0.88 15.07 10.85
CA GLN A 67 0.09 14.02 11.21
C GLN A 67 -0.40 13.19 12.41
N GLU A 68 -1.01 13.85 13.41
CA GLU A 68 -1.55 13.19 14.59
C GLU A 68 -2.63 12.17 14.21
N THR A 69 -3.40 12.45 13.15
CA THR A 69 -4.38 11.51 12.61
C THR A 69 -3.71 10.24 12.07
N LEU A 70 -2.60 10.36 11.33
CA LEU A 70 -1.84 9.20 10.86
C LEU A 70 -1.26 8.42 12.03
N ASP A 71 -0.71 9.12 13.04
CA ASP A 71 -0.17 8.49 14.24
C ASP A 71 -1.27 7.71 14.99
N SER A 72 -2.47 8.25 15.11
CA SER A 72 -3.62 7.58 15.75
C SER A 72 -4.12 6.37 14.95
N MET A 73 -4.07 6.39 13.62
CA MET A 73 -4.43 5.21 12.81
C MET A 73 -3.50 3.99 13.03
N PHE A 74 -2.29 4.19 13.60
CA PHE A 74 -1.30 3.12 13.87
C PHE A 74 -0.88 2.97 15.32
N GLY A 75 -1.25 3.90 16.19
CA GLY A 75 -0.94 3.86 17.60
C GLY A 75 -1.67 2.71 18.28
N GLU A 76 -0.95 1.90 19.06
CA GLU A 76 -1.58 0.89 19.91
C GLU A 76 -2.62 1.55 20.85
N GLY A 77 -3.90 1.34 20.57
CA GLY A 77 -5.02 1.73 21.44
C GLY A 77 -5.43 3.21 21.39
N GLU A 78 -5.10 3.94 20.32
CA GLU A 78 -5.60 5.31 20.12
C GLU A 78 -6.68 5.34 19.04
N ASN A 79 -7.95 5.49 19.44
CA ASN A 79 -9.03 5.77 18.51
C ASN A 79 -8.89 7.19 17.92
N LEU A 80 -9.50 7.42 16.76
CA LEU A 80 -9.65 8.77 16.23
C LEU A 80 -10.31 9.66 17.28
N ALA A 81 -9.79 10.87 17.47
CA ALA A 81 -10.36 11.93 18.28
C ALA A 81 -11.22 12.88 17.44
N GLU A 82 -12.05 13.70 18.09
CA GLU A 82 -12.88 14.72 17.43
C GLU A 82 -12.05 15.57 16.44
N GLY A 83 -12.55 15.69 15.21
CA GLY A 83 -11.91 16.41 14.11
C GLY A 83 -10.80 15.66 13.38
N GLN A 84 -10.43 14.44 13.79
CA GLN A 84 -9.50 13.59 13.04
C GLN A 84 -10.25 12.80 11.97
N VAL A 85 -9.72 12.84 10.74
CA VAL A 85 -10.23 12.09 9.60
C VAL A 85 -9.08 11.44 8.85
N GLY A 86 -9.16 10.14 8.69
CA GLY A 86 -8.17 9.32 8.01
C GLY A 86 -8.76 8.59 6.81
N ILE A 87 -7.96 8.42 5.75
CA ILE A 87 -8.27 7.57 4.61
C ILE A 87 -7.10 6.62 4.40
N ALA A 88 -7.35 5.31 4.40
CA ALA A 88 -6.41 4.29 3.99
C ALA A 88 -6.78 3.76 2.60
N VAL A 89 -5.79 3.61 1.72
CA VAL A 89 -5.91 2.98 0.41
C VAL A 89 -5.03 1.75 0.40
N LEU A 90 -5.66 0.58 0.41
CA LEU A 90 -5.03 -0.74 0.43
C LEU A 90 -5.16 -1.39 -0.95
N LEU A 91 -4.07 -2.00 -1.42
CA LEU A 91 -4.06 -2.81 -2.64
C LEU A 91 -3.98 -4.29 -2.28
N LEU A 92 -5.02 -5.05 -2.65
CA LEU A 92 -5.14 -6.46 -2.30
C LEU A 92 -5.17 -7.32 -3.58
N PRO A 93 -4.20 -8.21 -3.80
CA PRO A 93 -4.31 -9.19 -4.88
C PRO A 93 -5.42 -10.20 -4.55
N LEU A 94 -6.28 -10.54 -5.52
CA LEU A 94 -7.41 -11.47 -5.30
C LEU A 94 -6.98 -12.81 -4.69
N ASP A 95 -5.79 -13.29 -5.04
CA ASP A 95 -5.24 -14.55 -4.54
C ASP A 95 -4.89 -14.50 -3.04
N ILE A 96 -4.85 -13.32 -2.40
CA ILE A 96 -4.63 -13.21 -0.95
C ILE A 96 -5.91 -13.41 -0.13
N LEU A 97 -7.08 -13.22 -0.73
CA LEU A 97 -8.36 -13.29 -0.01
C LEU A 97 -8.56 -14.61 0.74
N PRO A 98 -8.27 -15.79 0.16
CA PRO A 98 -8.40 -17.05 0.90
C PRO A 98 -7.45 -17.18 2.09
N PHE A 99 -6.32 -16.44 2.10
CA PHE A 99 -5.40 -16.41 3.25
C PHE A 99 -5.91 -15.50 4.37
N MET A 100 -6.80 -14.56 4.04
CA MET A 100 -7.54 -13.73 5.00
C MET A 100 -8.91 -14.33 5.35
N GLU A 101 -9.14 -15.61 4.99
CA GLU A 101 -10.40 -16.33 5.18
C GLU A 101 -11.61 -15.70 4.46
N ILE A 102 -11.33 -14.89 3.43
CA ILE A 102 -12.35 -14.28 2.57
C ILE A 102 -12.60 -15.19 1.37
N GLU A 103 -13.83 -15.69 1.25
CA GLU A 103 -14.26 -16.50 0.10
C GLU A 103 -15.07 -15.66 -0.90
N LEU A 104 -14.56 -15.54 -2.13
CA LEU A 104 -15.28 -14.97 -3.28
C LEU A 104 -15.50 -16.03 -4.36
N ALA A 105 -16.60 -15.88 -5.11
CA ALA A 105 -16.86 -16.69 -6.29
C ALA A 105 -15.85 -16.39 -7.42
N GLU A 106 -15.66 -17.32 -8.36
CA GLU A 106 -14.78 -17.10 -9.53
C GLU A 106 -15.19 -15.89 -10.38
N GLU A 107 -16.50 -15.64 -10.48
CA GLU A 107 -17.08 -14.44 -11.05
C GLU A 107 -17.90 -13.79 -9.92
N PHE A 108 -17.53 -12.57 -9.53
CA PHE A 108 -18.20 -11.81 -8.48
C PHE A 108 -18.62 -10.43 -8.99
N THR A 109 -19.63 -9.87 -8.35
CA THR A 109 -20.06 -8.49 -8.54
C THR A 109 -19.32 -7.56 -7.57
N VAL A 110 -19.28 -6.27 -7.89
CA VAL A 110 -18.72 -5.26 -6.98
C VAL A 110 -19.46 -5.21 -5.64
N GLU A 111 -20.77 -5.53 -5.64
CA GLU A 111 -21.59 -5.64 -4.43
C GLU A 111 -21.11 -6.80 -3.54
N GLU A 112 -20.87 -7.98 -4.12
CA GLU A 112 -20.36 -9.16 -3.40
C GLU A 112 -18.95 -8.91 -2.84
N LEU A 113 -18.09 -8.26 -3.63
CA LEU A 113 -16.77 -7.83 -3.16
C LEU A 113 -16.87 -6.86 -1.97
N THR A 114 -17.73 -5.85 -2.07
CA THR A 114 -17.90 -4.83 -1.02
C THR A 114 -18.44 -5.44 0.26
N GLN A 115 -19.41 -6.36 0.14
CA GLN A 115 -19.93 -7.09 1.31
C GLN A 115 -18.82 -7.88 1.99
N ALA A 116 -18.04 -8.66 1.23
CA ALA A 116 -16.96 -9.46 1.80
C ALA A 116 -15.92 -8.59 2.52
N MET A 117 -15.55 -7.44 1.95
CA MET A 117 -14.61 -6.52 2.59
C MET A 117 -15.21 -5.83 3.81
N ALA A 118 -16.49 -5.46 3.77
CA ALA A 118 -17.16 -4.93 4.95
C ALA A 118 -17.21 -5.96 6.08
N ASP A 119 -17.55 -7.21 5.79
CA ASP A 119 -17.60 -8.27 6.81
C ASP A 119 -16.23 -8.49 7.48
N THR A 120 -15.13 -8.37 6.74
CA THR A 120 -13.77 -8.54 7.28
C THR A 120 -13.22 -7.27 7.96
N PHE A 121 -13.39 -6.10 7.36
CA PHE A 121 -12.71 -4.86 7.79
C PHE A 121 -13.59 -3.93 8.65
N ALA A 122 -14.90 -4.15 8.72
CA ALA A 122 -15.77 -3.39 9.62
C ALA A 122 -15.65 -3.84 11.08
N GLY A 123 -14.99 -4.97 11.35
CA GLY A 123 -14.88 -5.59 12.67
C GLY A 123 -15.89 -6.72 12.87
N SER A 124 -15.52 -7.96 12.57
CA SER A 124 -16.20 -9.12 13.14
C SER A 124 -15.47 -9.50 14.43
N ASP A 125 -16.20 -9.56 15.54
CA ASP A 125 -15.76 -10.04 16.85
C ASP A 125 -15.41 -11.55 16.86
N ASP A 126 -14.54 -12.01 15.96
CA ASP A 126 -13.97 -13.35 16.06
C ASP A 126 -12.57 -13.23 16.71
N GLU A 127 -12.57 -12.98 18.02
CA GLU A 127 -11.45 -13.29 18.94
C GLU A 127 -11.20 -14.81 19.08
N GLU A 128 -11.45 -15.62 18.05
CA GLU A 128 -11.14 -17.06 18.05
C GLU A 128 -10.01 -17.36 17.08
N ASP A 129 -8.75 -16.97 17.40
CA ASP A 129 -7.58 -17.86 17.28
C ASP A 129 -6.22 -17.15 17.53
N MET A 130 -5.97 -16.65 18.75
CA MET A 130 -4.58 -16.45 19.22
C MET A 130 -4.34 -16.70 20.72
N GLU A 131 -5.13 -17.55 21.40
CA GLU A 131 -4.78 -18.02 22.75
C GLU A 131 -4.55 -19.54 22.81
N ALA A 132 -3.34 -19.95 22.43
CA ALA A 132 -2.77 -21.20 22.90
C ALA A 132 -1.95 -20.98 24.19
N GLU A 133 -2.59 -21.19 25.34
CA GLU A 133 -2.11 -21.97 26.52
C GLU A 133 -2.54 -21.37 27.88
N ALA A 134 -3.70 -21.85 28.35
CA ALA A 134 -4.04 -22.24 29.73
C ALA A 134 -3.80 -21.23 30.88
N THR A 135 -4.88 -20.82 31.56
CA THR A 135 -5.31 -21.43 32.85
C THR A 135 -6.64 -20.87 33.37
N GLU A 136 -7.32 -21.70 34.15
CA GLU A 136 -8.71 -21.67 34.63
C GLU A 136 -9.24 -20.33 35.24
N GLU A 137 -10.46 -19.99 34.81
CA GLU A 137 -11.46 -19.06 35.39
C GLU A 137 -11.92 -19.45 36.84
N PRO A 138 -12.80 -18.68 37.54
CA PRO A 138 -13.53 -17.44 37.14
C PRO A 138 -13.59 -16.33 38.23
N ALA A 139 -14.11 -15.14 37.86
CA ALA A 139 -15.24 -14.46 38.55
C ALA A 139 -15.34 -12.96 38.26
N ASP A 140 -16.56 -12.53 37.90
CA ASP A 140 -17.07 -11.14 37.91
C ASP A 140 -16.41 -10.18 36.90
N ALA A 141 -16.77 -10.33 35.63
CA ALA A 141 -16.85 -9.21 34.70
C ALA A 141 -18.32 -9.10 34.27
N GLU A 142 -18.95 -7.95 34.53
CA GLU A 142 -20.19 -7.61 33.83
C GLU A 142 -19.86 -7.60 32.34
N ALA A 143 -20.53 -8.45 31.56
CA ALA A 143 -20.45 -8.38 30.11
C ALA A 143 -20.96 -6.99 29.69
N THR A 144 -20.03 -6.11 29.36
CA THR A 144 -20.31 -5.00 28.45
C THR A 144 -20.76 -5.65 27.15
N GLU A 145 -21.96 -5.31 26.68
CA GLU A 145 -22.34 -5.62 25.31
C GLU A 145 -21.40 -4.78 24.43
N GLU A 146 -20.27 -5.35 24.00
CA GLU A 146 -19.42 -4.78 22.95
C GLU A 146 -20.37 -4.50 21.77
N ALA A 147 -20.49 -3.24 21.36
CA ALA A 147 -21.46 -2.88 20.35
C ALA A 147 -20.91 -3.31 18.99
N THR A 148 -21.47 -4.39 18.44
CA THR A 148 -21.14 -4.88 17.10
C THR A 148 -21.21 -3.74 16.08
N PRO A 149 -20.20 -3.56 15.23
CA PRO A 149 -20.22 -2.53 14.21
C PRO A 149 -21.41 -2.72 13.27
N SER A 150 -22.00 -1.60 12.86
CA SER A 150 -23.15 -1.54 11.98
C SER A 150 -22.68 -1.23 10.56
N VAL A 151 -22.99 -2.14 9.64
CA VAL A 151 -22.74 -1.98 8.20
C VAL A 151 -24.03 -1.53 7.51
N GLY A 152 -23.93 -0.47 6.71
CA GLY A 152 -25.04 0.14 5.96
C GLY A 152 -25.50 -0.66 4.75
N GLU A 153 -26.34 -0.03 3.91
CA GLU A 153 -26.71 -0.59 2.60
C GLU A 153 -25.58 -0.35 1.60
N ILE A 154 -25.22 -1.39 0.84
CA ILE A 154 -24.21 -1.29 -0.21
C ILE A 154 -24.79 -0.51 -1.39
N GLU A 155 -24.03 0.48 -1.86
CA GLU A 155 -24.33 1.27 -3.04
C GLU A 155 -23.29 1.04 -4.13
N VAL A 156 -23.72 0.96 -5.39
CA VAL A 156 -22.82 0.99 -6.55
C VAL A 156 -22.80 2.40 -7.13
N VAL A 157 -21.61 3.01 -7.16
CA VAL A 157 -21.42 4.42 -7.50
C VAL A 157 -20.47 4.55 -8.70
N GLU A 158 -20.86 5.32 -9.71
CA GLU A 158 -19.98 5.70 -10.83
C GLU A 158 -19.11 6.89 -10.41
N VAL A 159 -17.78 6.73 -10.39
CA VAL A 159 -16.85 7.71 -9.79
C VAL A 159 -16.07 8.55 -10.79
N ASN A 160 -16.07 8.21 -12.07
CA ASN A 160 -15.37 8.99 -13.10
C ASN A 160 -16.06 8.92 -14.48
N GLU A 161 -15.64 9.79 -15.40
CA GLU A 161 -16.22 9.90 -16.75
C GLU A 161 -15.96 8.67 -17.63
N ASP A 162 -15.03 7.80 -17.23
CA ASP A 162 -14.73 6.54 -17.92
C ASP A 162 -15.74 5.44 -17.56
N GLY A 163 -16.66 5.70 -16.62
CA GLY A 163 -17.70 4.77 -16.21
C GLY A 163 -17.23 3.74 -15.19
N LEU A 164 -16.20 4.07 -14.39
CA LEU A 164 -15.76 3.21 -13.30
C LEU A 164 -16.85 3.12 -12.23
N GLU A 165 -17.38 1.92 -12.02
CA GLU A 165 -18.31 1.60 -10.94
C GLU A 165 -17.53 1.05 -9.73
N VAL A 166 -17.79 1.61 -8.55
CA VAL A 166 -17.24 1.15 -7.28
C VAL A 166 -18.37 0.78 -6.34
N GLY A 167 -18.13 -0.17 -5.44
CA GLY A 167 -19.04 -0.43 -4.34
C GLY A 167 -18.66 0.44 -3.15
N TYR A 168 -19.67 0.97 -2.48
CA TYR A 168 -19.56 1.88 -1.34
C TYR A 168 -20.48 1.36 -0.23
N VAL A 169 -20.01 1.40 1.01
CA VAL A 169 -20.85 1.06 2.17
C VAL A 169 -20.40 1.85 3.39
N GLU A 170 -21.36 2.42 4.11
CA GLU A 170 -21.09 3.10 5.39
C GLU A 170 -20.89 2.08 6.50
N VAL A 171 -19.92 2.35 7.37
CA VAL A 171 -19.58 1.52 8.51
C VAL A 171 -19.52 2.41 9.74
N THR A 172 -20.20 2.01 10.81
CA THR A 172 -20.24 2.75 12.07
C THR A 172 -19.94 1.80 13.22
N SER A 173 -18.99 2.15 14.08
CA SER A 173 -18.62 1.39 15.29
C SER A 173 -18.64 2.30 16.53
N GLU A 174 -18.29 1.78 17.71
CA GLU A 174 -18.13 2.62 18.91
C GLU A 174 -16.98 3.61 18.79
N ASP A 175 -15.98 3.29 17.97
CA ASP A 175 -14.71 3.99 17.89
C ASP A 175 -14.60 4.92 16.67
N SER A 176 -15.37 4.66 15.60
CA SER A 176 -15.34 5.47 14.39
C SER A 176 -16.62 5.37 13.55
N ASP A 177 -16.95 6.45 12.85
CA ASP A 177 -17.90 6.43 11.73
C ASP A 177 -17.13 6.62 10.42
N GLY A 178 -17.56 5.93 9.37
CA GLY A 178 -16.79 5.89 8.14
C GLY A 178 -17.48 5.16 7.00
N ALA A 179 -16.67 4.79 6.01
CA ALA A 179 -17.12 4.01 4.88
C ALA A 179 -15.99 3.18 4.27
N ILE A 180 -16.39 2.14 3.57
CA ILE A 180 -15.53 1.27 2.78
C ILE A 180 -15.93 1.44 1.31
N VAL A 181 -14.93 1.62 0.44
CA VAL A 181 -15.08 1.65 -1.01
C VAL A 181 -14.21 0.55 -1.62
N THR A 182 -14.79 -0.29 -2.49
CA THR A 182 -14.07 -1.40 -3.10
C THR A 182 -14.37 -1.55 -4.58
N TYR A 183 -13.35 -1.96 -5.34
CA TYR A 183 -13.46 -2.32 -6.75
C TYR A 183 -12.15 -2.95 -7.23
N GLU A 184 -12.18 -3.58 -8.40
CA GLU A 184 -10.99 -4.07 -9.09
C GLU A 184 -10.31 -2.91 -9.85
N VAL A 185 -9.14 -2.47 -9.37
CA VAL A 185 -8.39 -1.34 -9.96
C VAL A 185 -7.50 -1.77 -11.12
N ALA A 186 -7.07 -3.04 -11.12
CA ALA A 186 -6.33 -3.69 -12.20
C ALA A 186 -6.64 -5.19 -12.18
N GLU A 187 -6.30 -5.91 -13.25
CA GLU A 187 -6.57 -7.35 -13.36
C GLU A 187 -6.01 -8.12 -12.14
N GLY A 188 -6.91 -8.69 -11.34
CA GLY A 188 -6.58 -9.44 -10.14
C GLY A 188 -6.19 -8.60 -8.92
N VAL A 189 -6.40 -7.27 -8.95
CA VAL A 189 -6.02 -6.34 -7.89
C VAL A 189 -7.22 -5.51 -7.45
N ILE A 190 -7.56 -5.63 -6.19
CA ILE A 190 -8.61 -4.85 -5.53
C ILE A 190 -8.01 -3.59 -4.92
N ALA A 191 -8.66 -2.45 -5.13
CA ALA A 191 -8.48 -1.28 -4.28
C ALA A 191 -9.53 -1.35 -3.16
N LEU A 192 -9.06 -1.29 -1.91
CA LEU A 192 -9.89 -1.15 -0.71
C LEU A 192 -9.57 0.21 -0.09
N VAL A 193 -10.53 1.13 -0.16
CA VAL A 193 -10.42 2.46 0.43
C VAL A 193 -11.27 2.52 1.68
N ILE A 194 -10.66 2.82 2.82
CA ILE A 194 -11.32 2.91 4.12
C ILE A 194 -11.20 4.35 4.58
N VAL A 195 -12.33 5.00 4.85
CA VAL A 195 -12.37 6.31 5.50
C VAL A 195 -12.90 6.15 6.91
N GLY A 196 -12.23 6.77 7.87
CA GLY A 196 -12.65 6.81 9.27
C GLY A 196 -12.63 8.24 9.80
N ALA A 197 -13.65 8.58 10.58
CA ALA A 197 -13.78 9.82 11.32
C ALA A 197 -14.27 9.51 12.75
N PHE A 198 -14.17 10.50 13.64
CA PHE A 198 -14.76 10.39 14.98
C PHE A 198 -16.26 10.05 14.91
N PRO A 199 -16.80 9.23 15.83
CA PRO A 199 -18.22 8.88 15.83
C PRO A 199 -19.14 10.11 15.78
N GLY A 200 -20.06 10.11 14.82
CA GLY A 200 -20.99 11.20 14.52
C GLY A 200 -20.43 12.32 13.64
N GLU A 201 -19.18 12.26 13.21
CA GLU A 201 -18.54 13.28 12.36
C GLU A 201 -18.42 12.88 10.89
N TYR A 202 -18.77 11.65 10.51
CA TYR A 202 -18.81 11.27 9.10
C TYR A 202 -19.87 12.09 8.33
N THR A 203 -19.49 12.67 7.20
CA THR A 203 -20.35 13.59 6.43
C THR A 203 -20.37 13.27 4.94
N GLU A 204 -21.36 13.81 4.23
CA GLU A 204 -21.46 13.73 2.77
C GLU A 204 -20.22 14.31 2.06
N GLU A 205 -19.60 15.36 2.62
CA GLU A 205 -18.37 15.93 2.06
C GLU A 205 -17.22 14.93 2.12
N MET A 206 -17.11 14.17 3.22
CA MET A 206 -16.12 13.10 3.35
C MET A 206 -16.42 11.93 2.41
N ARG A 207 -17.70 11.60 2.18
CA ARG A 207 -18.13 10.62 1.18
C ARG A 207 -17.68 11.05 -0.22
N GLU A 208 -18.02 12.26 -0.65
CA GLU A 208 -17.62 12.80 -1.96
C GLU A 208 -16.09 12.81 -2.12
N GLN A 209 -15.37 13.22 -1.08
CA GLN A 209 -13.90 13.21 -1.07
C GLN A 209 -13.33 11.79 -1.21
N THR A 210 -13.87 10.82 -0.48
CA THR A 210 -13.41 9.42 -0.52
C THR A 210 -13.66 8.80 -1.91
N LEU A 211 -14.81 9.09 -2.51
CA LEU A 211 -15.12 8.66 -3.87
C LEU A 211 -14.23 9.33 -4.91
N ALA A 212 -13.84 10.60 -4.70
CA ALA A 212 -12.88 11.29 -5.56
C ALA A 212 -11.48 10.69 -5.46
N VAL A 213 -11.03 10.33 -4.25
CA VAL A 213 -9.78 9.58 -4.04
C VAL A 213 -9.86 8.26 -4.80
N ALA A 214 -10.89 7.44 -4.56
CA ALA A 214 -11.08 6.16 -5.25
C ALA A 214 -11.08 6.31 -6.78
N GLY A 215 -11.86 7.24 -7.33
CA GLY A 215 -11.94 7.47 -8.78
C GLY A 215 -10.63 7.93 -9.43
N SER A 216 -9.63 8.34 -8.64
CA SER A 216 -8.33 8.80 -9.12
C SER A 216 -7.22 7.74 -9.07
N ILE A 217 -7.45 6.63 -8.37
CA ILE A 217 -6.43 5.59 -8.16
C ILE A 217 -6.08 4.94 -9.49
N GLN A 218 -4.78 4.90 -9.77
CA GLN A 218 -4.18 4.22 -10.91
C GLN A 218 -3.09 3.30 -10.38
N PHE A 219 -3.17 2.03 -10.76
CA PHE A 219 -2.16 1.03 -10.46
C PHE A 219 -1.60 0.43 -11.76
N THR A 220 -0.28 0.44 -11.92
CA THR A 220 0.41 -0.07 -13.12
C THR A 220 1.20 -1.35 -12.88
N GLY A 221 1.21 -1.88 -11.66
CA GLY A 221 1.82 -3.17 -11.33
C GLY A 221 0.90 -4.36 -11.63
N THR A 222 1.25 -5.53 -11.11
CA THR A 222 0.46 -6.76 -11.22
C THR A 222 0.10 -7.35 -9.86
N ALA A 223 -0.90 -8.24 -9.83
CA ALA A 223 -1.23 -9.00 -8.62
C ALA A 223 -0.04 -9.83 -8.11
N GLU A 224 0.81 -10.34 -9.02
CA GLU A 224 2.03 -11.09 -8.66
C GLU A 224 3.06 -10.18 -7.96
N ASP A 225 3.24 -8.94 -8.43
CA ASP A 225 4.13 -7.97 -7.78
C ASP A 225 3.67 -7.68 -6.34
N LEU A 226 2.36 -7.48 -6.13
CA LEU A 226 1.79 -7.25 -4.80
C LEU A 226 1.91 -8.49 -3.90
N MET A 227 1.66 -9.69 -4.43
CA MET A 227 1.85 -10.95 -3.69
C MET A 227 3.31 -11.14 -3.26
N ASN A 228 4.28 -10.77 -4.11
CA ASN A 228 5.70 -10.83 -3.75
C ASN A 228 6.03 -9.82 -2.64
N THR A 229 5.50 -8.60 -2.72
CA THR A 229 5.66 -7.58 -1.66
C THR A 229 5.09 -8.06 -0.33
N PHE A 230 3.86 -8.61 -0.35
CA PHE A 230 3.20 -9.17 0.83
C PHE A 230 3.98 -10.34 1.42
N MET A 231 4.36 -11.33 0.61
CA MET A 231 5.12 -12.50 1.05
C MET A 231 6.51 -12.15 1.59
N GLY A 232 7.16 -11.12 1.03
CA GLY A 232 8.38 -10.55 1.58
C GLY A 232 8.15 -9.97 2.98
N GLY A 233 7.10 -9.16 3.14
CA GLY A 233 6.70 -8.58 4.44
C GLY A 233 6.41 -9.63 5.52
N VAL A 234 5.63 -10.68 5.21
CA VAL A 234 5.30 -11.77 6.17
C VAL A 234 6.53 -12.55 6.62
N MET A 235 7.50 -12.75 5.73
CA MET A 235 8.69 -13.57 6.01
C MET A 235 9.84 -12.76 6.63
N GLY A 236 9.62 -11.48 6.97
CA GLY A 236 10.68 -10.58 7.43
C GLY A 236 11.75 -10.33 6.37
N GLY A 237 11.42 -10.61 5.09
CA GLY A 237 12.24 -10.29 3.94
C GLY A 237 11.87 -8.91 3.48
N ASP A 238 12.54 -7.90 4.04
CA ASP A 238 12.51 -6.51 3.61
C ASP A 238 12.33 -6.40 2.07
N THR A 239 11.12 -6.03 1.65
CA THR A 239 10.80 -5.69 0.26
C THR A 239 11.10 -4.22 -0.02
N GLY A 240 12.10 -3.64 0.66
CA GLY A 240 12.83 -2.49 0.16
C GLY A 240 13.47 -2.83 -1.17
N ALA A 241 13.13 -2.07 -2.22
CA ALA A 241 13.67 -2.09 -3.58
C ALA A 241 14.81 -3.10 -3.75
N THR A 242 14.49 -4.34 -4.19
CA THR A 242 15.44 -5.47 -4.30
C THR A 242 16.85 -4.98 -4.57
N LEU A 243 17.67 -4.94 -3.52
CA LEU A 243 19.03 -4.43 -3.63
C LEU A 243 19.74 -5.32 -4.65
N ASP A 244 20.10 -4.74 -5.81
CA ASP A 244 20.76 -5.47 -6.87
C ASP A 244 22.16 -5.86 -6.39
N GLY A 245 22.29 -7.10 -5.92
CA GLY A 245 23.53 -7.65 -5.41
C GLY A 245 24.66 -7.62 -6.44
N ASP A 246 24.37 -7.73 -7.74
CA ASP A 246 25.39 -7.60 -8.78
C ASP A 246 25.90 -6.15 -8.92
N ALA A 247 24.97 -5.19 -8.86
CA ALA A 247 25.31 -3.77 -8.84
C ALA A 247 26.14 -3.42 -7.60
N LEU A 248 25.73 -3.88 -6.42
CA LEU A 248 26.45 -3.66 -5.16
C LEU A 248 27.85 -4.29 -5.19
N VAL A 249 28.02 -5.51 -5.69
CA VAL A 249 29.34 -6.12 -5.87
C VAL A 249 30.19 -5.28 -6.83
N SER A 250 29.59 -4.81 -7.93
CA SER A 250 30.29 -3.98 -8.92
C SER A 250 30.73 -2.64 -8.32
N GLU A 251 29.91 -2.00 -7.50
CA GLU A 251 30.18 -0.68 -6.93
C GLU A 251 31.08 -0.72 -5.69
N ARG A 252 30.84 -1.67 -4.78
CA ARG A 252 31.49 -1.72 -3.45
C ARG A 252 32.70 -2.66 -3.42
N CYS A 253 32.64 -3.79 -4.12
CA CYS A 253 33.68 -4.82 -4.02
C CYS A 253 34.81 -4.67 -5.06
N THR A 254 34.63 -3.82 -6.08
CA THR A 254 35.67 -3.59 -7.11
C THR A 254 36.60 -2.39 -6.82
N VAL A 255 36.33 -1.65 -5.73
CA VAL A 255 37.10 -0.46 -5.33
C VAL A 255 38.54 -0.81 -4.95
N CYS A 256 38.74 -1.92 -4.24
CA CYS A 256 40.03 -2.30 -3.67
C CYS A 256 40.79 -3.33 -4.51
N HIS A 257 40.08 -4.16 -5.29
CA HIS A 257 40.67 -5.17 -6.18
C HIS A 257 39.68 -5.58 -7.28
N SER A 258 40.15 -6.25 -8.32
CA SER A 258 39.29 -6.72 -9.41
C SER A 258 38.26 -7.75 -8.95
N ARG A 259 37.13 -7.78 -9.67
CA ARG A 259 36.04 -8.76 -9.50
C ARG A 259 36.44 -10.20 -9.80
N GLU A 260 37.50 -10.40 -10.57
CA GLU A 260 38.03 -11.73 -10.93
C GLU A 260 38.25 -12.67 -9.73
N ARG A 261 38.50 -12.14 -8.52
CA ARG A 261 38.62 -12.96 -7.30
C ARG A 261 37.30 -13.59 -6.85
N ILE A 262 36.20 -12.91 -7.12
CA ILE A 262 34.83 -13.35 -6.87
C ILE A 262 34.47 -14.37 -7.93
N ASP A 263 34.66 -14.03 -9.21
CA ASP A 263 34.30 -14.88 -10.36
C ASP A 263 35.03 -16.24 -10.39
N ASN A 264 36.17 -16.36 -9.69
CA ASN A 264 36.95 -17.60 -9.61
C ASN A 264 36.79 -18.36 -8.28
N ALA A 265 35.81 -18.00 -7.46
CA ALA A 265 35.53 -18.68 -6.21
C ALA A 265 34.11 -19.26 -6.23
N ASP A 266 33.97 -20.49 -5.76
CA ASP A 266 32.68 -21.11 -5.43
C ASP A 266 32.64 -21.32 -3.92
N LYS A 267 31.59 -20.81 -3.25
CA LYS A 267 31.44 -20.95 -1.79
C LYS A 267 29.98 -21.15 -1.41
N ASP A 268 29.77 -21.81 -0.28
CA ASP A 268 28.47 -21.78 0.38
C ASP A 268 28.25 -20.45 1.10
N GLU A 269 27.03 -20.24 1.59
CA GLU A 269 26.62 -19.05 2.32
C GLU A 269 27.57 -18.70 3.47
N ALA A 270 27.92 -19.68 4.32
CA ALA A 270 28.86 -19.46 5.41
C ALA A 270 30.24 -18.98 4.91
N GLY A 271 30.71 -19.52 3.78
CA GLY A 271 31.95 -19.10 3.14
C GLY A 271 31.89 -17.69 2.55
N TRP A 272 30.77 -17.30 1.94
CA TRP A 272 30.56 -15.95 1.41
C TRP A 272 30.40 -14.91 2.53
N THR A 273 29.59 -15.20 3.54
CA THR A 273 29.43 -14.38 4.74
C THR A 273 30.78 -14.04 5.38
N ALA A 274 31.60 -15.06 5.66
CA ALA A 274 32.94 -14.85 6.23
C ALA A 274 33.87 -14.04 5.30
N THR A 275 33.66 -14.11 3.98
CA THR A 275 34.43 -13.36 3.00
C THR A 275 34.03 -11.89 2.98
N VAL A 276 32.73 -11.60 2.94
CA VAL A 276 32.17 -10.23 2.95
C VAL A 276 32.50 -9.53 4.28
N ASP A 277 32.32 -10.19 5.42
CA ASP A 277 32.68 -9.67 6.75
C ASP A 277 34.14 -9.27 6.85
N ARG A 278 35.02 -10.08 6.26
CA ARG A 278 36.45 -9.79 6.20
C ARG A 278 36.72 -8.57 5.32
N MET A 279 35.96 -8.34 4.25
CA MET A 279 36.13 -7.15 3.40
C MET A 279 35.61 -5.90 4.09
N ILE A 280 34.48 -5.98 4.81
CA ILE A 280 33.99 -4.89 5.67
C ILE A 280 35.03 -4.55 6.73
N SER A 281 35.61 -5.56 7.39
CA SER A 281 36.71 -5.37 8.35
C SER A 281 37.96 -4.72 7.74
N ASN A 282 38.17 -4.87 6.43
CA ASN A 282 39.26 -4.24 5.69
C ASN A 282 38.90 -2.85 5.12
N GLY A 283 37.67 -2.37 5.37
CA GLY A 283 37.20 -1.04 4.98
C GLY A 283 36.25 -1.00 3.79
N ALA A 284 35.62 -2.12 3.40
CA ALA A 284 34.48 -2.05 2.48
C ALA A 284 33.28 -1.40 3.20
N GLU A 285 32.68 -0.39 2.56
CA GLU A 285 31.52 0.31 3.08
C GLU A 285 30.25 -0.38 2.57
N LEU A 286 29.62 -1.15 3.44
CA LEU A 286 28.32 -1.81 3.25
C LEU A 286 27.52 -1.61 4.54
N ASN A 287 26.25 -1.24 4.44
CA ASN A 287 25.32 -1.36 5.57
C ASN A 287 24.85 -2.82 5.74
N GLU A 288 23.95 -3.09 6.70
CA GLU A 288 23.51 -4.46 7.02
C GLU A 288 22.72 -5.09 5.86
N GLU A 289 21.78 -4.35 5.27
CA GLU A 289 20.96 -4.77 4.13
C GLU A 289 21.80 -5.02 2.86
N GLU A 290 22.69 -4.09 2.50
CA GLU A 290 23.60 -4.23 1.36
C GLU A 290 24.54 -5.43 1.52
N ARG A 291 24.98 -5.71 2.76
CA ARG A 291 25.80 -6.87 3.07
C ARG A 291 25.02 -8.16 2.81
N GLU A 292 23.77 -8.25 3.26
CA GLU A 292 22.93 -9.43 3.05
C GLU A 292 22.60 -9.65 1.57
N ALA A 293 22.25 -8.58 0.85
CA ALA A 293 21.99 -8.63 -0.59
C ALA A 293 23.21 -9.12 -1.40
N VAL A 294 24.41 -8.65 -1.06
CA VAL A 294 25.66 -9.13 -1.67
C VAL A 294 25.89 -10.62 -1.37
N ILE A 295 25.66 -11.08 -0.13
CA ILE A 295 25.85 -12.50 0.22
C ILE A 295 24.86 -13.37 -0.55
N ALA A 296 23.58 -12.98 -0.59
CA ALA A 296 22.54 -13.71 -1.31
C ALA A 296 22.90 -13.87 -2.80
N TYR A 297 23.27 -12.77 -3.46
CA TYR A 297 23.70 -12.79 -4.86
C TYR A 297 24.91 -13.70 -5.09
N LEU A 298 25.93 -13.63 -4.21
CA LEU A 298 27.13 -14.45 -4.36
C LEU A 298 26.84 -15.94 -4.21
N VAL A 299 25.97 -16.34 -3.26
CA VAL A 299 25.55 -17.74 -3.10
C VAL A 299 24.79 -18.27 -4.29
N GLU A 300 23.94 -17.44 -4.89
CA GLU A 300 23.14 -17.84 -6.05
C GLU A 300 24.00 -18.01 -7.32
N THR A 301 25.03 -17.18 -7.48
CA THR A 301 25.75 -17.04 -8.75
C THR A 301 27.19 -17.59 -8.75
N HIS A 302 27.77 -17.88 -7.58
CA HIS A 302 29.16 -18.31 -7.41
C HIS A 302 29.32 -19.40 -6.33
#